data_AF-A0A1V4WVY5-F1
#
_entry.id   AF-A0A1V4WVY5-F1
#
_cell.length_a   1.000
_cell.length_b   1.000
_cell.length_c   1.000
_cell.angle_alpha   90.00
_cell.angle_beta   90.00
_cell.angle_gamma   90.00
#
_symmetry.space_group_name_H-M   'P 1'
#
loop_
_entity.id
_entity.type
_entity.pdbx_description
1 polymer ?
#
loop_
_entity_poly.entity_id
_entity_poly.type
_entity_poly.pdbx_seq_one_letter_code
_entity_poly.pdbx_strand_id
1 'polypeptide(L)' 'MSFKCPACKKEWPNSKQVARHMFGTGDKAHRAWIESQGYSYIELLLAQTTEPGNKSYEILADLIEKAQDKL' A
#
# COMPACT_ATOMS: atom_id res chain seq x y z
N MET A 1 17.40 -3.02 4.91
CA MET A 1 16.15 -3.72 5.24
C MET A 1 15.29 -3.74 3.99
N SER A 2 14.67 -4.87 3.67
CA SER A 2 13.68 -4.97 2.60
C SER A 2 12.27 -4.88 3.20
N PHE A 3 11.34 -4.35 2.42
CA PHE A 3 9.91 -4.32 2.76
C PHE A 3 9.18 -5.32 1.90
N LYS A 4 8.43 -6.21 2.54
CA LYS A 4 7.61 -7.22 1.88
C LYS A 4 6.23 -6.68 1.58
N CYS A 5 5.71 -6.96 0.38
CA CYS A 5 4.31 -6.77 0.08
C CYS A 5 3.47 -7.72 0.96
N PRO A 6 2.51 -7.20 1.72
CA PRO A 6 1.68 -8.02 2.59
C PRO A 6 0.73 -8.95 1.83
N ALA A 7 0.39 -8.62 0.58
CA ALA A 7 -0.49 -9.42 -0.25
C ALA A 7 0.24 -10.56 -1.01
N CYS A 8 1.45 -10.30 -1.53
CA CYS A 8 2.16 -11.25 -2.41
C CYS A 8 3.60 -11.59 -1.99
N LYS A 9 4.08 -11.05 -0.87
CA LYS A 9 5.40 -11.31 -0.26
C LYS A 9 6.63 -10.95 -1.09
N LYS A 10 6.46 -10.36 -2.27
CA LYS A 10 7.56 -9.74 -3.03
C LYS A 10 8.25 -8.65 -2.21
N GLU A 11 9.50 -8.32 -2.55
CA GLU A 11 10.35 -7.44 -1.74
C GLU A 11 10.80 -6.18 -2.50
N TRP A 12 10.88 -5.07 -1.76
CA TRP A 12 11.35 -3.77 -2.26
C TRP A 12 12.29 -3.10 -1.26
N PRO A 13 13.13 -2.14 -1.71
CA PRO A 13 14.05 -1.44 -0.84
C PRO A 13 13.39 -0.40 0.09
N ASN A 14 12.12 -0.02 -0.14
CA ASN A 14 11.38 0.86 0.76
C ASN A 14 9.85 0.67 0.67
N SER A 15 9.13 1.08 1.71
CA SER A 15 7.67 0.98 1.87
C SER A 15 6.89 1.73 0.78
N LYS A 16 7.35 2.90 0.32
CA LYS A 16 6.71 3.66 -0.77
C LYS A 16 6.73 2.90 -2.11
N GLN A 17 7.78 2.14 -2.40
CA GLN A 17 7.81 1.28 -3.59
C GLN A 17 6.82 0.12 -3.48
N VAL A 18 6.65 -0.45 -2.29
CA VAL A 18 5.59 -1.45 -2.04
C VAL A 18 4.21 -0.82 -2.23
N ALA A 19 3.98 0.40 -1.73
CA ALA A 19 2.71 1.12 -1.93
C ALA A 19 2.41 1.34 -3.42
N ARG A 20 3.40 1.76 -4.22
CA ARG A 20 3.27 1.87 -5.68
C ARG A 20 2.93 0.54 -6.33
N HIS A 21 3.59 -0.54 -5.91
CA HIS A 21 3.29 -1.88 -6.38
C HIS A 21 1.84 -2.30 -6.06
N MET A 22 1.37 -2.04 -4.84
CA MET A 22 0.01 -2.34 -4.40
C MET A 22 -1.04 -1.62 -5.25
N PHE A 23 -0.87 -0.32 -5.49
CA PHE A 23 -1.77 0.46 -6.33
C PHE A 23 -1.73 0.02 -7.80
N GLY A 24 -0.53 -0.18 -8.36
CA GLY A 24 -0.36 -0.57 -9.77
C GLY A 24 -0.80 -2.00 -10.08
N THR A 25 -0.68 -2.91 -9.11
CA THR A 25 -1.14 -4.30 -9.27
C THR A 25 -2.66 -4.35 -9.18
N GLY A 26 -3.24 -3.76 -8.13
CA GLY A 26 -4.69 -3.56 -8.02
C GLY A 26 -5.54 -4.80 -8.22
N ASP A 27 -5.04 -6.01 -7.99
CA ASP A 27 -5.82 -7.24 -8.04
C ASP A 27 -6.62 -7.45 -6.75
N LYS A 28 -7.48 -8.48 -6.74
CA LYS A 28 -8.36 -8.79 -5.60
C LYS A 28 -7.62 -8.94 -4.28
N ALA A 29 -6.45 -9.58 -4.25
CA ALA A 29 -5.69 -9.79 -3.02
C ALA A 29 -5.07 -8.49 -2.50
N HIS A 30 -4.55 -7.65 -3.39
CA HIS A 30 -3.97 -6.35 -3.02
C HIS A 30 -5.04 -5.39 -2.51
N ARG A 31 -6.20 -5.33 -3.18
CA ARG A 31 -7.35 -4.53 -2.74
C ARG A 31 -7.87 -5.01 -1.38
N ALA A 32 -8.11 -6.31 -1.24
CA ALA A 32 -8.61 -6.88 0.01
C ALA A 32 -7.66 -6.63 1.19
N TRP A 33 -6.34 -6.66 0.97
CA TRP A 33 -5.41 -6.31 2.04
C TRP A 33 -5.56 -4.84 2.46
N ILE A 34 -5.64 -3.89 1.51
CA ILE A 34 -5.85 -2.46 1.82
C ILE A 34 -7.16 -2.26 2.60
N GLU A 35 -8.23 -2.90 2.14
CA GLU A 35 -9.55 -2.83 2.80
C GLU A 35 -9.54 -3.43 4.20
N SER A 36 -8.77 -4.48 4.43
CA SER A 36 -8.58 -5.06 5.78
C SER A 36 -7.89 -4.12 6.77
N GLN A 37 -7.20 -3.08 6.28
CA GLN A 37 -6.60 -2.04 7.12
C GLN A 37 -7.59 -0.89 7.45
N GLY A 38 -8.85 -0.99 7.02
CA GLY A 38 -9.87 0.02 7.26
C GLY A 38 -9.91 1.16 6.23
N TYR A 39 -9.21 1.02 5.10
CA TYR A 39 -9.18 2.03 4.03
C TYR A 39 -9.92 1.54 2.79
N SER A 40 -10.62 2.45 2.10
CA SER A 40 -11.15 2.15 0.76
C SER A 40 -10.03 2.28 -0.28
N TYR A 41 -9.81 1.23 -1.07
CA TYR A 41 -8.85 1.27 -2.17
C TYR A 41 -9.20 2.35 -3.21
N ILE A 42 -10.49 2.54 -3.50
CA ILE A 42 -10.96 3.52 -4.48
C ILE A 42 -10.74 4.94 -3.97
N GLU A 43 -11.04 5.22 -2.69
CA GLU A 43 -10.80 6.54 -2.11
C GLU A 43 -9.31 6.88 -2.10
N LEU A 44 -8.44 5.90 -1.80
CA LEU A 44 -6.99 6.10 -1.87
C LEU A 44 -6.49 6.33 -3.31
N LEU A 45 -7.11 5.72 -4.32
CA LEU A 45 -6.81 6.04 -5.72
C LEU A 45 -7.25 7.45 -6.09
N LEU A 46 -8.46 7.86 -5.69
CA LEU A 46 -8.96 9.21 -5.93
C LEU A 46 -8.09 10.26 -5.22
N ALA A 47 -7.61 9.97 -4.02
CA ALA A 47 -6.68 10.83 -3.29
C ALA A 47 -5.37 11.08 -4.05
N GLN A 48 -4.94 10.19 -4.96
CA GLN A 48 -3.75 10.45 -5.80
C GLN A 48 -3.95 11.61 -6.78
N THR A 49 -5.19 11.86 -7.20
CA THR A 49 -5.51 12.90 -8.19
C THR A 49 -6.11 14.15 -7.56
N THR A 50 -6.66 14.04 -6.35
CA THR A 50 -7.41 15.11 -5.69
C THR A 50 -6.68 15.71 -4.48
N GLU A 51 -5.74 14.98 -3.87
CA GLU A 51 -5.03 15.45 -2.67
C GLU A 51 -3.53 15.65 -2.96
N PRO A 52 -2.96 16.83 -2.65
CA PRO A 52 -1.55 17.09 -2.86
C PRO A 52 -0.66 16.28 -1.90
N GLY A 53 0.63 16.20 -2.22
CA GLY A 53 1.63 15.62 -1.33
C GLY A 53 1.68 14.10 -1.31
N ASN A 54 1.12 13.42 -2.32
CA ASN A 54 1.13 11.95 -2.42
C ASN A 54 0.48 11.26 -1.22
N LYS A 55 -0.56 11.88 -0.63
CA LYS A 55 -1.15 11.45 0.65
C LYS A 55 -1.50 9.96 0.70
N SER A 56 -2.08 9.40 -0.36
CA SER A 56 -2.42 7.97 -0.41
C SER A 56 -1.20 7.05 -0.45
N TYR A 57 -0.10 7.47 -1.08
CA TYR A 57 1.16 6.73 -1.02
C TYR A 57 1.77 6.76 0.38
N GLU A 58 1.72 7.90 1.08
CA GLU A 58 2.22 8.01 2.46
C GLU A 58 1.39 7.16 3.43
N ILE A 59 0.05 7.23 3.34
CA ILE A 59 -0.85 6.39 4.15
C ILE A 59 -0.52 4.90 3.94
N LEU A 60 -0.45 4.48 2.68
CA LEU A 60 -0.22 3.07 2.38
C LEU A 60 1.18 2.62 2.79
N ALA A 61 2.19 3.49 2.67
CA ALA A 61 3.55 3.20 3.13
C ALA A 61 3.60 2.97 4.65
N ASP A 62 2.98 3.83 5.46
CA ASP A 62 2.91 3.66 6.93
C ASP A 62 2.23 2.35 7.34
N LEU A 63 1.13 1.97 6.67
CA LEU A 63 0.46 0.70 6.91
C LEU A 63 1.36 -0.50 6.58
N ILE A 64 2.12 -0.40 5.49
CA ILE A 64 3.06 -1.45 5.08
C ILE A 64 4.21 -1.57 6.08
N GLU A 65 4.72 -0.46 6.61
CA GLU A 65 5.77 -0.45 7.64
C GLU A 65 5.30 -1.17 8.91
N LYS A 66 4.09 -0.84 9.39
CA LYS A 66 3.47 -1.48 10.57
C LYS A 66 3.16 -2.97 10.35
N ALA A 67 2.97 -3.38 9.11
CA ALA A 67 2.72 -4.78 8.78
C ALA A 67 3.99 -5.64 8.79
N GLN A 68 5.18 -5.07 8.67
CA GLN A 68 6.42 -5.85 8.50
C GLN A 68 6.69 -6.80 9.67
N ASP A 69 6.36 -6.42 10.90
CA ASP A 69 6.55 -7.27 12.10
C ASP A 69 5.69 -8.55 12.08
N LYS A 70 4.70 -8.64 11.18
CA LYS A 70 3.71 -9.73 11.10
C LYS A 70 3.84 -10.56 9.82
N LEU A 71 4.87 -10.34 8.99
CA LEU A 71 4.98 -10.89 7.62
C LEU A 71 6.03 -11.98 7.41
#